data_AF-A0A1W0WFN5-F1
#
_entry.id   AF-A0A1W0WFN5-F1
#
_cell.length_a   1.000
_cell.length_b   1.000
_cell.length_c   1.000
_cell.angle_alpha   90.00
_cell.angle_beta   90.00
_cell.angle_gamma   90.00
#
_symmetry.space_group_name_H-M   'P 1'
#
loop_
_entity.id
_entity.type
_entity.pdbx_description
1 polymer ?
#
loop_
_entity_poly.entity_id
_entity_poly.type
_entity_poly.pdbx_seq_one_letter_code
_entity_poly.pdbx_strand_id
1 'polypeptide(L)'
;MVFADRGETISGGNFHGEYPAKVLDYLAIGIHEVASMSERRIERLCNPTLSELPAFLTPNGGLNNGFMLAHCTAAALVSENKVLCHPASVDSLSTSAATEDHVSMGGFAARKALKVIENVERVLAIELLAACQAIEFLRPLKTTLPLEDVHRLVRTVVGPWDKDRFMSPDIEAATELIIGNKIWLAVQDHIEHYFNQETADHRFTCDSPTSASVLIDHRQVVKRRRVSQDNSFDVERPSPKKEKA
;
A
#
# COMPACT_ATOMS: atom_id res chain seq x y z
N MET A 1 -20.34 -1.46 30.91
CA MET A 1 -18.93 -1.19 31.32
C MET A 1 -18.84 -1.26 32.83
N VAL A 2 -17.72 -1.74 33.36
CA VAL A 2 -17.50 -1.91 34.81
C VAL A 2 -16.35 -0.99 35.23
N PHE A 3 -16.60 -0.10 36.19
CA PHE A 3 -15.61 0.81 36.76
C PHE A 3 -15.34 0.39 38.21
N ALA A 4 -14.42 -0.57 38.37
CA ALA A 4 -14.17 -1.26 39.62
C ALA A 4 -13.62 -0.35 40.74
N ASP A 5 -12.82 0.65 40.35
CA ASP A 5 -12.31 1.72 41.22
C ASP A 5 -13.42 2.58 41.84
N ARG A 6 -14.53 2.72 41.12
CA ARG A 6 -15.72 3.47 41.54
C ARG A 6 -16.82 2.56 42.12
N GLY A 7 -16.68 1.24 42.00
CA GLY A 7 -17.72 0.29 42.35
C GLY A 7 -18.99 0.41 41.49
N GLU A 8 -18.89 0.92 40.26
CA GLU A 8 -20.03 1.26 39.40
C GLU A 8 -20.12 0.36 38.16
N THR A 9 -21.34 0.14 37.67
CA THR A 9 -21.61 -0.44 36.35
C THR A 9 -22.43 0.54 35.52
N ILE A 10 -21.95 0.84 34.31
CA ILE A 10 -22.56 1.84 33.41
C ILE A 10 -22.94 1.18 32.09
N SER A 11 -24.20 1.32 31.69
CA SER A 11 -24.66 0.99 30.33
C SER A 11 -24.19 2.08 29.35
N GLY A 12 -23.59 1.69 28.23
CA GLY A 12 -23.05 2.64 27.25
C GLY A 12 -22.99 2.05 25.84
N GLY A 13 -22.70 2.90 24.85
CA GLY A 13 -22.79 2.57 23.42
C GLY A 13 -21.45 2.31 22.71
N ASN A 14 -20.36 2.01 23.43
CA ASN A 14 -19.02 1.85 22.84
C ASN A 14 -18.91 0.68 21.85
N PHE A 15 -19.91 -0.21 21.79
CA PHE A 15 -20.02 -1.25 20.77
C PHE A 15 -20.41 -0.71 19.39
N HIS A 16 -20.88 0.54 19.29
CA HIS A 16 -21.33 1.13 18.03
C HIS A 16 -20.14 1.39 17.09
N GLY A 17 -20.02 0.56 16.06
CA GLY A 17 -18.89 0.54 15.11
C GLY A 17 -18.84 1.67 14.08
N GLU A 18 -19.42 2.85 14.36
CA GLU A 18 -19.48 3.95 13.36
C GLU A 18 -18.10 4.48 13.00
N TYR A 19 -17.26 4.66 14.02
CA TYR A 19 -15.89 5.15 13.85
C TYR A 19 -15.08 4.30 12.86
N PRO A 20 -14.91 2.97 13.08
CA PRO A 20 -14.19 2.16 12.10
C PRO A 20 -14.93 2.07 10.77
N ALA A 21 -16.27 2.05 10.74
CA ALA A 21 -17.03 2.00 9.49
C ALA A 21 -16.72 3.19 8.57
N LYS A 22 -16.77 4.42 9.10
CA LYS A 22 -16.45 5.64 8.35
C LYS A 22 -15.01 5.65 7.86
N VAL A 23 -14.06 5.30 8.72
CA VAL A 23 -12.63 5.27 8.37
C VAL A 23 -12.35 4.27 7.24
N LEU A 24 -12.98 3.10 7.26
CA LEU A 24 -12.80 2.08 6.22
C LEU A 24 -13.42 2.49 4.88
N ASP A 25 -14.55 3.21 4.89
CA ASP A 25 -15.11 3.81 3.68
C ASP A 25 -14.18 4.86 3.08
N TYR A 26 -13.62 5.77 3.90
CA TYR A 26 -12.64 6.74 3.43
C TYR A 26 -11.35 6.08 2.93
N LEU A 27 -10.91 5.01 3.59
CA LEU A 27 -9.75 4.24 3.15
C LEU A 27 -9.97 3.63 1.76
N ALA A 28 -11.15 3.04 1.50
CA ALA A 28 -11.48 2.50 0.19
C ALA A 28 -11.42 3.57 -0.90
N ILE A 29 -11.98 4.76 -0.65
CA ILE A 29 -11.94 5.90 -1.58
C ILE A 29 -10.50 6.37 -1.82
N GLY A 30 -9.72 6.57 -0.76
CA GLY A 30 -8.35 7.07 -0.87
C GLY A 30 -7.40 6.09 -1.57
N ILE A 31 -7.51 4.79 -1.28
CA ILE A 31 -6.66 3.76 -1.90
C ILE A 31 -7.05 3.51 -3.36
N HIS A 32 -8.33 3.61 -3.72
CA HIS A 32 -8.78 3.46 -5.10
C HIS A 32 -8.05 4.42 -6.06
N GLU A 33 -7.82 5.66 -5.66
CA GLU A 33 -7.15 6.67 -6.49
C GLU A 33 -5.70 6.29 -6.84
N VAL A 34 -5.02 5.53 -5.97
CA VAL A 34 -3.67 5.01 -6.27
C VAL A 34 -3.72 4.09 -7.49
N ALA A 35 -4.70 3.19 -7.55
CA ALA A 35 -4.89 2.32 -8.71
C ALA A 35 -5.39 3.09 -9.93
N SER A 36 -6.26 4.09 -9.76
CA SER A 36 -6.74 4.92 -10.87
C SER A 36 -5.58 5.64 -11.56
N MET A 37 -4.68 6.25 -10.79
CA MET A 37 -3.48 6.90 -11.32
C MET A 37 -2.47 5.91 -11.91
N SER A 38 -2.29 4.76 -11.27
CA SER A 38 -1.43 3.68 -11.77
C SER A 38 -1.88 3.17 -13.14
N GLU A 39 -3.18 2.94 -13.30
CA GLU A 39 -3.75 2.44 -14.56
C GLU A 39 -3.58 3.43 -15.71
N ARG A 40 -3.66 4.74 -15.45
CA ARG A 40 -3.31 5.77 -16.45
C ARG A 40 -1.83 5.74 -16.84
N ARG A 41 -0.91 5.39 -15.93
CA ARG A 41 0.51 5.20 -16.28
C ARG A 41 0.75 3.94 -17.09
N ILE A 42 -0.01 2.87 -16.82
CA ILE A 42 0.00 1.66 -17.66
C ILE A 42 -0.47 2.00 -19.09
N GLU A 43 -1.55 2.77 -19.24
CA GLU A 43 -2.03 3.22 -20.55
C GLU A 43 -0.93 3.97 -21.32
N ARG A 44 -0.26 4.92 -20.66
CA ARG A 44 0.85 5.67 -21.26
C ARG A 44 1.99 4.78 -21.73
N LEU A 45 2.35 3.74 -20.96
CA LEU A 45 3.41 2.80 -21.33
C LEU A 45 3.01 1.94 -22.55
N CYS A 46 1.77 1.45 -22.58
CA CYS A 46 1.27 0.60 -23.66
C CYS A 46 0.97 1.36 -24.95
N ASN A 47 0.71 2.66 -24.88
CA ASN A 47 0.33 3.48 -26.01
C ASN A 47 1.58 4.01 -26.76
N PRO A 48 1.87 3.55 -27.99
CA PRO A 48 3.10 3.91 -28.70
C PRO A 48 3.23 5.41 -29.00
N THR A 49 2.11 6.12 -29.12
CA THR A 49 2.09 7.58 -29.35
C THR A 49 2.51 8.36 -28.10
N LEU A 50 2.33 7.78 -26.90
CA LEU A 50 2.63 8.42 -25.62
C LEU A 50 3.95 7.95 -25.00
N SER A 51 4.36 6.70 -25.26
CA SER A 51 5.57 6.12 -24.68
C SER A 51 6.81 6.26 -25.53
N GLU A 52 6.69 6.47 -26.85
CA GLU A 52 7.80 6.33 -27.82
C GLU A 52 8.44 4.92 -27.79
N LEU A 53 7.70 3.93 -27.26
CA LEU A 53 8.08 2.52 -27.19
C LEU A 53 7.27 1.68 -28.19
N PRO A 54 7.69 0.42 -28.48
CA PRO A 54 6.87 -0.50 -29.25
C PRO A 54 5.47 -0.65 -28.63
N ALA A 55 4.44 -0.68 -29.48
CA ALA A 55 3.05 -0.79 -29.05
C ALA A 55 2.86 -1.99 -28.12
N PHE A 56 2.17 -1.77 -26.98
CA PHE A 56 1.93 -2.79 -25.95
C PHE A 56 3.19 -3.48 -25.40
N LEU A 57 4.36 -2.83 -25.52
CA LEU A 57 5.63 -3.31 -24.98
C LEU A 57 6.05 -4.70 -25.50
N THR A 58 5.82 -4.96 -26.80
CA THR A 58 6.26 -6.20 -27.47
C THR A 58 7.13 -5.90 -28.69
N PRO A 59 8.22 -6.67 -28.93
CA PRO A 59 9.11 -6.43 -30.07
C PRO A 59 8.45 -6.72 -31.43
N ASN A 60 7.55 -7.70 -31.51
CA ASN A 60 6.90 -8.14 -32.75
C ASN A 60 5.39 -7.89 -32.70
N GLY A 61 5.01 -6.61 -32.73
CA GLY A 61 3.62 -6.16 -32.77
C GLY A 61 2.86 -6.74 -33.98
N GLY A 62 1.61 -7.12 -33.77
CA GLY A 62 0.72 -7.70 -34.79
C GLY A 62 0.59 -9.22 -34.70
N LEU A 63 1.67 -9.93 -34.37
CA LEU A 63 1.61 -11.35 -34.00
C LEU A 63 1.51 -11.56 -32.49
N ASN A 64 2.03 -10.60 -31.72
CA ASN A 64 1.99 -10.60 -30.26
C ASN A 64 1.18 -9.40 -29.77
N ASN A 65 0.45 -9.62 -28.68
CA ASN A 65 -0.37 -8.63 -28.00
C ASN A 65 0.35 -8.00 -26.80
N GLY A 66 1.44 -8.60 -26.29
CA GLY A 66 2.22 -8.04 -25.20
C GLY A 66 1.37 -7.76 -23.96
N PHE A 67 1.45 -6.52 -23.47
CA PHE A 67 0.75 -6.06 -22.27
C PHE A 67 -0.68 -5.55 -22.51
N MET A 68 -1.22 -5.69 -23.73
CA MET A 68 -2.57 -5.20 -24.06
C MET A 68 -3.63 -5.74 -23.10
N LEU A 69 -3.67 -7.06 -22.87
CA LEU A 69 -4.67 -7.66 -21.99
C LEU A 69 -4.37 -7.42 -20.51
N ALA A 70 -3.09 -7.26 -20.14
CA ALA A 70 -2.71 -6.86 -18.78
C ALA A 70 -3.33 -5.50 -18.43
N HIS A 71 -3.27 -4.56 -19.38
CA HIS A 71 -3.90 -3.25 -19.22
C HIS A 71 -5.44 -3.37 -19.11
N CYS A 72 -6.08 -4.22 -19.91
CA CYS A 72 -7.52 -4.48 -19.76
C CYS A 72 -7.87 -5.03 -18.36
N THR A 73 -7.06 -5.93 -17.80
CA THR A 73 -7.23 -6.43 -16.43
C THR A 73 -7.11 -5.30 -15.42
N ALA A 74 -6.08 -4.44 -15.54
CA ALA A 74 -5.92 -3.29 -14.65
C ALA A 74 -7.13 -2.34 -14.72
N ALA A 75 -7.60 -2.01 -15.93
CA ALA A 75 -8.76 -1.16 -16.15
C ALA A 75 -10.05 -1.77 -15.57
N ALA A 76 -10.24 -3.08 -15.68
CA ALA A 76 -11.39 -3.79 -15.11
C ALA A 76 -11.38 -3.70 -13.56
N LEU A 77 -10.23 -3.92 -12.93
CA LEU A 77 -10.07 -3.82 -11.47
C LEU A 77 -10.34 -2.39 -10.96
N VAL A 78 -9.82 -1.38 -11.66
CA VAL A 78 -10.10 0.03 -11.34
C VAL A 78 -11.59 0.33 -11.49
N SER A 79 -12.25 -0.20 -12.52
CA SER A 79 -13.69 -0.02 -12.73
C SER A 79 -14.52 -0.66 -11.62
N GLU A 80 -14.19 -1.89 -11.21
CA GLU A 80 -14.83 -2.57 -10.08
C GLU A 80 -14.69 -1.75 -8.79
N ASN A 81 -13.51 -1.18 -8.53
CA ASN A 81 -13.26 -0.36 -7.35
C ASN A 81 -14.17 0.87 -7.28
N LYS A 82 -14.60 1.45 -8.41
CA LYS A 82 -15.52 2.60 -8.40
C LYS A 82 -16.86 2.26 -7.74
N VAL A 83 -17.36 1.05 -7.93
CA VAL A 83 -18.58 0.57 -7.26
C VAL A 83 -18.31 0.34 -5.78
N LEU A 84 -17.17 -0.28 -5.44
CA LEU A 84 -16.77 -0.54 -4.05
C LEU A 84 -16.49 0.74 -3.24
N CYS A 85 -16.23 1.86 -3.91
CA CYS A 85 -16.06 3.16 -3.26
C CYS A 85 -17.37 3.76 -2.72
N HIS A 86 -18.55 3.20 -3.06
CA HIS A 86 -19.78 3.63 -2.42
C HIS A 86 -19.70 3.36 -0.90
N PRO A 87 -19.96 4.37 -0.04
CA PRO A 87 -19.80 4.20 1.39
C PRO A 87 -20.87 3.26 1.93
N ALA A 88 -20.49 2.24 2.70
CA ALA A 88 -21.44 1.33 3.34
C ALA A 88 -22.02 1.94 4.61
N SER A 89 -21.25 2.78 5.30
CA SER A 89 -21.60 3.45 6.56
C SER A 89 -22.67 4.55 6.43
N VAL A 90 -23.21 4.80 5.23
CA VAL A 90 -24.34 5.73 5.06
C VAL A 90 -25.69 5.03 5.22
N ASP A 91 -25.70 3.70 5.17
CA ASP A 91 -26.89 2.89 5.40
C ASP A 91 -27.04 2.52 6.88
N SER A 92 -28.29 2.46 7.34
CA SER A 92 -28.66 2.02 8.68
C SER A 92 -30.07 1.47 8.65
N LEU A 93 -30.21 0.19 9.02
CA LEU A 93 -31.50 -0.51 9.11
C LEU A 93 -31.72 -0.94 10.55
N SER A 94 -32.78 -0.43 11.16
CA SER A 94 -33.10 -0.70 12.55
C SER A 94 -33.42 -2.18 12.76
N THR A 95 -32.88 -2.77 13.81
CA THR A 95 -33.17 -4.15 14.19
C THR A 95 -33.81 -4.22 15.57
N SER A 96 -34.30 -5.41 15.96
CA SER A 96 -34.76 -5.69 17.33
C SER A 96 -35.85 -4.74 17.85
N ALA A 97 -36.89 -4.52 17.04
CA ALA A 97 -38.05 -3.67 17.38
C ALA A 97 -37.66 -2.26 17.87
N ALA A 98 -36.70 -1.63 17.18
CA ALA A 98 -36.16 -0.28 17.47
C ALA A 98 -35.32 -0.16 18.76
N THR A 99 -34.86 -1.28 19.32
CA THR A 99 -33.81 -1.25 20.36
C THR A 99 -32.45 -0.89 19.77
N GLU A 100 -32.18 -1.38 18.55
CA GLU A 100 -31.01 -1.02 17.74
C GLU A 100 -31.51 -0.19 16.55
N ASP A 101 -31.89 1.05 16.81
CA ASP A 101 -32.52 1.94 15.83
C ASP A 101 -31.51 2.55 14.84
N HIS A 102 -30.24 2.70 15.24
CA HIS A 102 -29.13 3.17 14.42
C HIS A 102 -27.94 2.20 14.47
N VAL A 103 -27.40 1.83 13.29
CA VAL A 103 -26.25 0.92 13.16
C VAL A 103 -25.28 1.41 12.08
N SER A 104 -24.04 0.92 12.13
CA SER A 104 -22.94 1.44 11.31
C SER A 104 -22.71 0.77 9.95
N MET A 105 -23.30 -0.42 9.74
CA MET A 105 -23.01 -1.27 8.57
C MET A 105 -21.50 -1.53 8.31
N GLY A 106 -20.65 -1.37 9.33
CA GLY A 106 -19.19 -1.42 9.20
C GLY A 106 -18.62 -2.76 8.73
N GLY A 107 -19.39 -3.85 8.85
CA GLY A 107 -19.00 -5.16 8.36
C GLY A 107 -18.82 -5.23 6.84
N PHE A 108 -19.60 -4.48 6.06
CA PHE A 108 -19.37 -4.38 4.61
C PHE A 108 -18.28 -3.36 4.27
N ALA A 109 -18.19 -2.26 5.02
CA ALA A 109 -17.11 -1.28 4.89
C ALA A 109 -15.72 -1.93 4.98
N ALA A 110 -15.51 -2.82 5.96
CA ALA A 110 -14.25 -3.56 6.12
C ALA A 110 -13.96 -4.49 4.94
N ARG A 111 -14.93 -5.31 4.52
CA ARG A 111 -14.74 -6.30 3.44
C ARG A 111 -14.44 -5.62 2.11
N LYS A 112 -15.17 -4.55 1.77
CA LYS A 112 -14.94 -3.83 0.50
C LYS A 112 -13.62 -3.05 0.52
N ALA A 113 -13.21 -2.49 1.66
CA ALA A 113 -11.91 -1.82 1.78
C ALA A 113 -10.76 -2.81 1.52
N LEU A 114 -10.82 -4.03 2.09
CA LEU A 114 -9.85 -5.09 1.81
C LEU A 114 -9.84 -5.45 0.31
N LYS A 115 -11.01 -5.64 -0.30
CA LYS A 115 -11.12 -5.97 -1.72
C LYS A 115 -10.52 -4.88 -2.63
N VAL A 116 -10.72 -3.60 -2.28
CA VAL A 116 -10.10 -2.49 -3.01
C VAL A 116 -8.57 -2.55 -2.92
N ILE A 117 -8.02 -2.81 -1.74
CA ILE A 117 -6.56 -2.98 -1.54
C ILE A 117 -6.02 -4.13 -2.41
N GLU A 118 -6.65 -5.30 -2.36
CA GLU A 118 -6.28 -6.46 -3.18
C GLU A 118 -6.30 -6.18 -4.69
N ASN A 119 -7.26 -5.36 -5.15
CA ASN A 119 -7.35 -4.94 -6.53
C ASN A 119 -6.23 -3.93 -6.87
N VAL A 120 -5.91 -3.01 -5.96
CA VAL A 120 -4.84 -2.02 -6.14
C VAL A 120 -3.46 -2.68 -6.20
N GLU A 121 -3.20 -3.67 -5.35
CA GLU A 121 -1.94 -4.45 -5.37
C GLU A 121 -1.68 -5.08 -6.74
N ARG A 122 -2.71 -5.66 -7.36
CA ARG A 122 -2.62 -6.25 -8.70
C ARG A 122 -2.40 -5.21 -9.79
N VAL A 123 -3.05 -4.05 -9.70
CA VAL A 123 -2.84 -2.94 -10.66
C VAL A 123 -1.40 -2.44 -10.59
N LEU A 124 -0.86 -2.26 -9.37
CA LEU A 124 0.54 -1.87 -9.16
C LEU A 124 1.51 -2.94 -9.66
N ALA A 125 1.19 -4.23 -9.52
CA ALA A 125 2.00 -5.32 -10.07
C ALA A 125 2.07 -5.26 -11.60
N ILE A 126 0.95 -5.01 -12.27
CA ILE A 126 0.91 -4.87 -13.73
C ILE A 126 1.73 -3.65 -14.18
N GLU A 127 1.60 -2.51 -13.47
CA GLU A 127 2.42 -1.33 -13.74
C GLU A 127 3.91 -1.62 -13.59
N LEU A 128 4.31 -2.30 -12.50
CA LEU A 128 5.70 -2.65 -12.24
C LEU A 128 6.27 -3.54 -13.35
N LEU A 129 5.51 -4.53 -13.81
CA LEU A 129 5.91 -5.41 -14.92
C LEU A 129 6.05 -4.64 -16.24
N ALA A 130 5.07 -3.78 -16.56
CA ALA A 130 5.11 -2.95 -17.75
C ALA A 130 6.30 -1.98 -17.74
N ALA A 131 6.56 -1.33 -16.59
CA ALA A 131 7.70 -0.44 -16.43
C ALA A 131 9.04 -1.18 -16.55
N CYS A 132 9.16 -2.37 -15.96
CA CYS A 132 10.37 -3.19 -16.12
C CYS A 132 10.56 -3.62 -17.58
N GLN A 133 9.49 -3.97 -18.29
CA GLN A 133 9.57 -4.30 -19.71
C GLN A 133 9.98 -3.08 -20.55
N ALA A 134 9.45 -1.90 -20.25
CA ALA A 134 9.85 -0.65 -20.91
C ALA A 134 11.36 -0.37 -20.76
N ILE A 135 11.93 -0.64 -19.58
CA ILE A 135 13.38 -0.50 -19.35
C ILE A 135 14.19 -1.43 -20.28
N GLU A 136 13.70 -2.63 -20.59
CA GLU A 136 14.38 -3.56 -21.51
C GLU A 136 14.51 -2.99 -22.92
N PHE A 137 13.48 -2.30 -23.42
CA PHE A 137 13.53 -1.64 -24.74
C PHE A 137 14.47 -0.43 -24.79
N LEU A 138 14.80 0.15 -23.63
CA LEU A 138 15.69 1.29 -23.53
C LEU A 138 17.16 0.90 -23.32
N ARG A 139 17.47 -0.40 -23.19
CA ARG A 139 18.86 -0.85 -23.08
C ARG A 139 19.66 -0.43 -24.33
N PRO A 140 20.91 0.04 -24.18
CA PRO A 140 21.79 -0.07 -23.00
C PRO A 140 21.69 1.05 -21.96
N LEU A 141 20.69 1.93 -22.03
CA LEU A 141 20.48 2.96 -21.00
C LEU A 141 20.21 2.31 -19.63
N LYS A 142 20.61 3.02 -18.57
CA LYS A 142 20.40 2.62 -17.18
C LYS A 142 19.64 3.69 -16.42
N THR A 143 18.75 3.25 -15.54
CA THR A 143 18.05 4.14 -14.61
C THR A 143 18.89 4.35 -13.33
N THR A 144 18.31 5.01 -12.32
CA THR A 144 18.97 5.23 -11.03
C THR A 144 19.22 3.90 -10.30
N LEU A 145 20.22 3.89 -9.42
CA LEU A 145 20.59 2.70 -8.63
C LEU A 145 19.40 2.00 -7.94
N PRO A 146 18.54 2.69 -7.16
CA PRO A 146 17.40 2.01 -6.51
C PRO A 146 16.42 1.39 -7.51
N LEU A 147 16.19 2.03 -8.66
CA LEU A 147 15.28 1.51 -9.67
C LEU A 147 15.89 0.34 -10.46
N GLU A 148 17.21 0.31 -10.68
CA GLU A 148 17.90 -0.85 -11.24
C GLU A 148 17.84 -2.06 -10.29
N ASP A 149 17.89 -1.83 -8.98
CA ASP A 149 17.77 -2.92 -7.99
C ASP A 149 16.35 -3.47 -7.93
N VAL A 150 15.32 -2.61 -8.01
CA VAL A 150 13.92 -3.04 -8.19
C VAL A 150 13.76 -3.83 -9.50
N HIS A 151 14.28 -3.30 -10.61
CA HIS A 151 14.23 -3.99 -11.90
C HIS A 151 14.88 -5.38 -11.83
N ARG A 152 16.08 -5.47 -11.23
CA ARG A 152 16.79 -6.74 -11.05
C ARG A 152 15.99 -7.72 -10.20
N LEU A 153 15.40 -7.25 -9.10
CA LEU A 153 14.56 -8.07 -8.23
C LEU A 153 13.36 -8.65 -8.99
N VAL A 154 12.64 -7.82 -9.75
CA VAL A 154 11.53 -8.30 -10.61
C VAL A 154 12.03 -9.33 -11.62
N ARG A 155 13.20 -9.12 -12.22
CA ARG A 155 13.79 -10.05 -13.19
C ARG A 155 14.25 -11.38 -12.59
N THR A 156 14.40 -11.49 -11.28
CA THR A 156 14.65 -12.79 -10.62
C THR A 156 13.42 -13.71 -10.59
N VAL A 157 12.21 -13.14 -10.70
CA VAL A 157 10.95 -13.89 -10.64
C VAL A 157 10.22 -13.92 -11.99
N VAL A 158 10.31 -12.85 -12.77
CA VAL A 158 9.64 -12.70 -14.08
C VAL A 158 10.63 -12.26 -15.14
N GLY A 159 10.87 -13.15 -16.11
CA GLY A 159 11.74 -12.86 -17.26
C GLY A 159 11.18 -11.77 -18.19
N PRO A 160 12.04 -11.16 -19.04
CA PRO A 160 11.61 -10.21 -20.07
C PRO A 160 10.50 -10.78 -20.97
N TRP A 161 9.67 -9.91 -21.52
CA TRP A 161 8.60 -10.28 -22.45
C TRP A 161 9.10 -10.26 -23.90
N ASP A 162 9.53 -11.42 -24.40
CA ASP A 162 10.05 -11.63 -25.75
C ASP A 162 8.93 -12.04 -26.73
N LYS A 163 8.07 -12.97 -26.28
CA LYS A 163 6.92 -13.49 -27.02
C LYS A 163 5.73 -13.67 -26.09
N ASP A 164 4.53 -13.72 -26.66
CA ASP A 164 3.32 -13.95 -25.86
C ASP A 164 3.37 -15.29 -25.14
N ARG A 165 3.12 -15.23 -23.82
CA ARG A 165 2.98 -16.38 -22.93
C ARG A 165 1.81 -16.15 -21.99
N PHE A 166 1.49 -17.15 -21.18
CA PHE A 166 0.46 -17.02 -20.16
C PHE A 166 0.92 -16.02 -19.08
N MET A 167 0.23 -14.87 -18.98
CA MET A 167 0.68 -13.73 -18.16
C MET A 167 0.23 -13.80 -16.70
N SER A 168 -0.82 -14.57 -16.36
CA SER A 168 -1.34 -14.64 -14.98
C SER A 168 -0.25 -14.98 -13.94
N PRO A 169 0.62 -15.98 -14.16
CA PRO A 169 1.66 -16.34 -13.20
C PRO A 169 2.67 -15.23 -12.99
N ASP A 170 2.95 -14.44 -14.03
CA ASP A 170 3.87 -13.29 -13.93
C ASP A 170 3.24 -12.16 -13.10
N ILE A 171 1.95 -11.87 -13.31
CA ILE A 171 1.20 -10.90 -12.51
C ILE A 171 1.12 -11.36 -11.06
N GLU A 172 0.84 -12.64 -10.80
CA GLU A 172 0.79 -13.21 -9.46
C GLU A 172 2.16 -13.12 -8.76
N ALA A 173 3.24 -13.51 -9.43
CA ALA A 173 4.59 -13.40 -8.89
C ALA A 173 4.99 -11.95 -8.56
N ALA A 174 4.64 -10.99 -9.43
CA ALA A 174 4.87 -9.57 -9.16
C ALA A 174 3.99 -9.05 -8.00
N THR A 175 2.76 -9.54 -7.89
CA THR A 175 1.85 -9.20 -6.78
C THR A 175 2.42 -9.72 -5.46
N GLU A 176 2.97 -10.93 -5.43
CA GLU A 176 3.64 -11.50 -4.25
C GLU A 176 4.88 -10.69 -3.82
N LEU A 177 5.62 -10.09 -4.76
CA LEU A 177 6.73 -9.19 -4.41
C LEU A 177 6.24 -7.94 -3.67
N ILE A 178 5.10 -7.38 -4.08
CA ILE A 178 4.49 -6.20 -3.47
C ILE A 178 3.94 -6.56 -2.08
N ILE A 179 3.10 -7.60 -1.98
CA ILE A 179 2.51 -8.05 -0.71
C ILE A 179 3.60 -8.45 0.30
N GLY A 180 4.67 -9.10 -0.18
CA GLY A 180 5.82 -9.49 0.64
C GLY A 180 6.73 -8.33 1.05
N ASN A 181 6.40 -7.08 0.72
CA ASN A 181 7.22 -5.88 0.94
C ASN A 181 8.64 -5.96 0.34
N LYS A 182 8.90 -6.87 -0.60
CA LYS A 182 10.25 -7.08 -1.16
C LYS A 182 10.70 -5.87 -1.97
N ILE A 183 9.77 -5.22 -2.68
CA ILE A 183 10.06 -3.98 -3.42
C ILE A 183 10.46 -2.86 -2.46
N TRP A 184 9.71 -2.68 -1.35
CA TRP A 184 10.03 -1.67 -0.34
C TRP A 184 11.41 -1.92 0.28
N LEU A 185 11.68 -3.16 0.69
CA LEU A 185 12.97 -3.53 1.31
C LEU A 185 14.16 -3.29 0.37
N ALA A 186 13.98 -3.45 -0.95
CA ALA A 186 15.04 -3.20 -1.92
C ALA A 186 15.43 -1.71 -2.04
N VAL A 187 14.51 -0.79 -1.71
CA VAL A 187 14.73 0.66 -1.86
C VAL A 187 14.79 1.42 -0.54
N GLN A 188 14.47 0.77 0.58
CA GLN A 188 14.32 1.43 1.88
C GLN A 188 15.57 2.22 2.27
N ASP A 189 16.77 1.64 2.16
CA ASP A 189 18.02 2.32 2.52
C ASP A 189 18.26 3.56 1.66
N HIS A 190 17.89 3.51 0.36
CA HIS A 190 17.99 4.65 -0.55
C HIS A 190 17.01 5.76 -0.20
N ILE A 191 15.79 5.40 0.20
CA ILE A 191 14.75 6.35 0.62
C ILE A 191 15.13 7.03 1.95
N GLU A 192 15.62 6.25 2.93
CA GLU A 192 16.11 6.80 4.20
C GLU A 192 17.30 7.74 3.97
N HIS A 193 18.21 7.39 3.07
CA HIS A 193 19.32 8.27 2.69
C HIS A 193 18.82 9.59 2.06
N TYR A 194 17.86 9.52 1.14
CA TYR A 194 17.25 10.68 0.48
C TYR A 194 16.65 11.65 1.51
N PHE A 195 15.81 11.17 2.43
CA PHE A 195 15.20 12.03 3.45
C PHE A 195 16.20 12.59 4.45
N ASN A 196 17.26 11.84 4.78
CA ASN A 196 18.33 12.32 5.64
C ASN A 196 19.14 13.46 4.98
N GLN A 197 19.31 13.41 3.65
CA GLN A 197 19.97 14.47 2.87
C GLN A 197 19.08 15.71 2.71
N GLU A 198 17.79 15.56 2.36
CA GLU A 198 16.87 16.71 2.29
C GLU A 198 16.75 17.42 3.65
N THR A 199 16.66 16.67 4.75
CA THR A 199 16.66 17.25 6.10
C THR A 199 17.98 18.00 6.40
N ALA A 200 19.09 17.60 5.78
CA ALA A 200 20.35 18.31 5.90
C ALA A 200 20.38 19.60 5.08
N ASP A 201 19.83 19.60 3.86
CA ASP A 201 19.79 20.76 2.95
C ASP A 201 18.74 21.80 3.36
N HIS A 202 17.63 21.42 3.99
CA HIS A 202 16.66 22.36 4.58
C HIS A 202 17.16 23.07 5.85
N ARG A 203 18.41 22.84 6.27
CA ARG A 203 19.09 23.75 7.22
C ARG A 203 19.50 25.09 6.59
N PHE A 204 19.32 25.25 5.28
CA PHE A 204 19.27 26.57 4.66
C PHE A 204 17.83 27.08 4.68
N THR A 205 17.57 28.02 5.59
CA THR A 205 16.28 28.69 5.77
C THR A 205 15.85 29.38 4.47
N CYS A 206 14.71 28.95 3.95
CA CYS A 206 13.98 29.67 2.93
C CYS A 206 13.32 30.91 3.60
N ASP A 207 13.97 32.07 3.51
CA ASP A 207 13.44 33.38 3.94
C ASP A 207 12.39 33.90 2.94
N SER A 208 11.34 33.13 2.67
CA SER A 208 10.18 33.63 1.93
C SER A 208 9.06 33.99 2.92
N PRO A 209 8.45 35.18 2.81
CA PRO A 209 7.36 35.62 3.69
C PRO A 209 6.07 34.81 3.51
N THR A 210 6.02 33.91 2.52
CA THR A 210 4.85 33.07 2.20
C THR A 210 5.08 31.58 2.51
N SER A 211 6.25 31.23 3.05
CA SER A 211 6.58 29.84 3.40
C SER A 211 5.84 29.41 4.67
N ALA A 212 4.77 28.63 4.53
CA ALA A 212 4.22 27.89 5.67
C ALA A 212 5.15 26.71 5.97
N SER A 213 6.08 26.87 6.91
CA SER A 213 6.89 25.76 7.41
C SER A 213 6.01 24.82 8.24
N VAL A 214 5.48 23.77 7.61
CA VAL A 214 4.94 22.63 8.35
C VAL A 214 6.14 21.86 8.90
N LEU A 215 6.51 22.16 10.15
CA LEU A 215 7.45 21.34 10.92
C LEU A 215 6.78 19.99 11.20
N ILE A 216 6.94 19.03 10.29
CA ILE A 216 6.71 17.62 10.61
C ILE A 216 7.88 17.18 11.49
N ASP A 217 7.68 17.21 12.81
CA ASP A 217 8.68 16.70 13.76
C ASP A 217 8.75 15.17 13.70
N HIS A 218 9.57 14.67 12.77
CA HIS A 218 9.83 13.23 12.61
C HIS A 218 10.51 12.58 13.83
N ARG A 219 10.97 13.36 14.84
CA ARG A 219 11.50 12.78 16.10
C ARG A 219 10.41 12.05 16.90
N GLN A 220 9.14 12.42 16.76
CA GLN A 220 8.06 11.71 17.46
C GLN A 220 7.78 10.32 16.89
N VAL A 221 7.98 10.12 15.58
CA VAL A 221 7.75 8.82 14.91
C VAL A 221 8.80 7.80 15.34
N VAL A 222 10.07 8.21 15.45
CA VAL A 222 11.17 7.33 15.90
C VAL A 222 11.08 7.04 17.39
N LYS A 223 10.70 8.02 18.23
CA LYS A 223 10.52 7.78 19.68
C LYS A 223 9.40 6.78 19.99
N ARG A 224 8.29 6.79 19.24
CA ARG A 224 7.21 5.81 19.44
C ARG A 224 7.63 4.37 19.10
N ARG A 225 8.54 4.16 18.14
CA ARG A 225 9.03 2.81 17.78
C ARG A 225 10.06 2.25 18.76
N ARG A 226 10.87 3.08 19.42
CA ARG A 226 11.83 2.59 20.44
C ARG A 226 11.15 2.18 21.75
N VAL A 227 10.09 2.86 22.18
CA VAL A 227 9.42 2.56 23.46
C VAL A 227 8.70 1.20 23.45
N SER A 228 8.40 0.62 22.27
CA SER A 228 7.77 -0.69 22.16
C SER A 228 8.74 -1.89 22.19
N GLN A 229 10.06 -1.68 22.18
CA GLN A 229 11.05 -2.77 22.15
C GLN A 229 11.82 -2.99 23.47
N ASP A 230 11.69 -2.10 24.45
CA ASP A 230 12.36 -2.21 25.76
C ASP A 230 11.40 -2.69 26.87
N ASN A 231 10.83 -3.88 26.71
CA ASN A 231 10.22 -4.64 27.80
C ASN A 231 10.81 -6.06 27.82
N SER A 232 12.11 -6.15 28.10
CA SER A 232 12.71 -7.39 28.60
C SER A 232 12.20 -7.61 30.03
N PHE A 233 11.32 -8.59 30.20
CA PHE A 233 10.94 -9.13 31.49
C PHE A 233 12.17 -9.72 32.19
N ASP A 234 12.73 -8.99 33.16
CA ASP A 234 13.69 -9.53 34.13
C ASP A 234 12.94 -10.49 35.07
N VAL A 235 13.11 -11.80 34.82
CA VAL A 235 12.69 -12.85 35.75
C VAL A 235 13.82 -13.05 36.76
N GLU A 236 13.71 -12.40 37.93
CA GLU A 236 14.56 -12.67 39.09
C GLU A 236 14.48 -14.16 39.47
N ARG A 237 15.59 -14.89 39.33
CA ARG A 237 15.77 -16.21 39.96
C ARG A 237 16.22 -16.03 41.41
N PRO A 238 15.56 -16.62 42.41
CA PRO A 238 16.04 -16.59 43.77
C PRO A 238 17.26 -17.51 43.94
N SER A 239 18.33 -16.99 44.55
CA SER A 239 19.52 -17.75 44.93
C SER A 239 19.31 -18.49 46.27
N PRO A 240 19.97 -19.64 46.49
CA PRO A 240 19.61 -20.57 47.56
C PRO A 240 20.13 -20.09 48.92
N LYS A 241 19.23 -20.04 49.92
CA LYS A 241 19.59 -19.86 51.33
C LYS A 241 20.34 -21.10 51.82
N LYS A 242 21.56 -20.89 52.31
CA LYS A 242 22.29 -21.84 53.16
C LYS A 242 21.66 -21.81 54.55
N GLU A 243 21.13 -22.93 55.00
CA GLU A 243 20.82 -23.18 56.41
C GLU A 243 21.76 -24.27 56.92
N LYS A 244 22.50 -23.93 57.99
CA LYS A 244 23.36 -24.82 58.76
C LYS A 244 22.64 -25.12 60.08
N ALA A 245 22.81 -26.36 60.51
CA ALA A 245 22.39 -27.00 61.77
C ALA A 245 20.95 -27.53 61.77
#